data_AF-A0A529FPC6-F1
#
_entry.id   AF-A0A529FPC6-F1
#
_cell.length_a   1.000
_cell.length_b   1.000
_cell.length_c   1.000
_cell.angle_alpha   90.00
_cell.angle_beta   90.00
_cell.angle_gamma   90.00
#
_symmetry.space_group_name_H-M   'P 1'
#
loop_
_entity.id
_entity.type
_entity.pdbx_description
1 polymer ?
#
loop_
_entity_poly.entity_id
_entity_poly.type
_entity_poly.pdbx_seq_one_letter_code
_entity_poly.pdbx_strand_id
1 'polypeptide(L)'
;MTMSSLTLNKITSQRGISVGEATKKISDLGWNPTYVQEAMTFPTDYKIAKAPRDPMKQVLRSYFPMQEEKDNRVYGALDAALRGDMFRNVEPRWVEWMKLFLAIIPFPEISAARSMAMVARLAPGEDLRTGFTMQMVDEFRHSTIQM
;
A
#
# COMPACT_ATOMS: atom_id res chain seq x y z
N MET A 1 -18.23 -15.52 43.08
CA MET A 1 -17.70 -14.97 41.82
C MET A 1 -16.59 -15.89 41.34
N THR A 2 -16.85 -16.74 40.36
CA THR A 2 -15.86 -17.65 39.77
C THR A 2 -14.98 -16.86 38.82
N MET A 3 -13.69 -16.70 39.15
CA MET A 3 -12.70 -16.19 38.20
C MET A 3 -12.56 -17.19 37.06
N SER A 4 -13.07 -16.86 35.88
CA SER A 4 -12.80 -17.62 34.66
C SER A 4 -11.28 -17.65 34.44
N SER A 5 -10.66 -18.84 34.50
CA SER A 5 -9.23 -18.96 34.21
C SER A 5 -8.95 -18.53 32.76
N LEU A 6 -8.02 -17.59 32.61
CA LEU A 6 -7.44 -17.19 31.33
C LEU A 6 -6.54 -18.33 30.87
N THR A 7 -6.98 -19.08 29.87
CA THR A 7 -6.17 -20.13 29.24
C THR A 7 -5.49 -19.57 28.00
N LEU A 8 -4.29 -20.09 27.66
CA LEU A 8 -3.56 -19.69 26.45
C LEU A 8 -4.45 -19.81 25.20
N ASN A 9 -5.27 -20.86 25.10
CA ASN A 9 -6.23 -21.05 24.01
C ASN A 9 -7.30 -19.93 23.93
N LYS A 10 -7.75 -19.38 25.06
CA LYS A 10 -8.68 -18.24 25.08
C LYS A 10 -7.98 -16.92 24.76
N ILE A 11 -6.68 -16.81 25.05
CA ILE A 11 -5.85 -15.64 24.71
C ILE A 11 -5.49 -15.66 23.21
N THR A 12 -5.20 -16.85 22.65
CA THR A 12 -4.81 -17.04 21.25
C THR A 12 -6.01 -17.18 20.32
N SER A 13 -7.20 -17.53 20.82
CA SER A 13 -8.45 -17.40 20.07
C SER A 13 -8.84 -15.93 19.94
N GLN A 14 -8.04 -15.14 19.22
CA GLN A 14 -8.46 -13.81 18.81
C GLN A 14 -9.66 -13.98 17.89
N ARG A 15 -10.82 -13.47 18.32
CA ARG A 15 -11.96 -13.26 17.44
C ARG A 15 -11.46 -12.52 16.21
N GLY A 16 -11.62 -13.10 15.03
CA GLY A 16 -11.22 -12.46 13.79
C GLY A 16 -11.89 -11.10 13.68
N ILE A 17 -11.11 -10.02 13.71
CA ILE A 17 -11.61 -8.67 13.51
C ILE A 17 -11.84 -8.49 12.01
N SER A 18 -13.00 -7.97 11.62
CA SER A 18 -13.28 -7.65 10.22
C SER A 18 -12.35 -6.52 9.71
N VAL A 19 -12.08 -6.48 8.41
CA VAL A 19 -11.27 -5.40 7.81
C VAL A 19 -11.86 -4.02 8.14
N GLY A 20 -13.19 -3.89 8.11
CA GLY A 20 -13.86 -2.63 8.43
C GLY A 20 -13.68 -2.19 9.89
N GLU A 21 -13.74 -3.13 10.84
CA GLU A 21 -13.49 -2.83 12.26
C GLU A 21 -12.01 -2.52 12.52
N ALA A 22 -11.09 -3.26 11.88
CA ALA A 22 -9.67 -3.00 11.98
C ALA A 22 -9.30 -1.62 11.40
N THR A 23 -9.87 -1.24 10.25
CA THR A 23 -9.69 0.08 9.65
C THR A 23 -10.14 1.17 10.62
N LYS A 24 -11.32 1.01 11.24
CA LYS A 24 -11.83 1.97 12.23
C LYS A 24 -10.89 2.14 13.43
N LYS A 25 -10.33 1.03 13.94
CA LYS A 25 -9.37 1.08 15.06
C LYS A 25 -8.05 1.77 14.66
N ILE A 26 -7.65 1.66 13.40
CA ILE A 26 -6.46 2.34 12.88
C ILE A 26 -6.73 3.84 12.76
N SER A 27 -7.93 4.27 12.32
CA SER A 27 -8.29 5.70 12.31
C SER A 27 -8.24 6.32 13.70
N ASP A 28 -8.63 5.56 14.72
CA ASP A 28 -8.65 6.01 16.11
C ASP A 28 -7.24 6.20 16.71
N LEU A 29 -6.16 5.82 15.99
CA LEU A 29 -4.78 6.02 16.44
C LEU A 29 -4.30 7.47 16.31
N GLY A 30 -4.99 8.34 15.58
CA GLY A 30 -4.61 9.75 15.45
C GLY A 30 -4.78 10.52 16.76
N TRP A 31 -3.81 11.37 17.09
CA TRP A 31 -3.89 12.26 18.25
C TRP A 31 -3.33 13.64 17.91
N ASN A 32 -3.85 14.66 18.60
CA ASN A 32 -3.31 16.01 18.54
C ASN A 32 -2.33 16.23 19.70
N PRO A 33 -1.06 16.58 19.44
CA PRO A 33 -0.09 16.84 20.50
C PRO A 33 -0.49 18.09 21.31
N THR A 34 -0.32 18.03 22.64
CA THR A 34 -0.62 19.14 23.56
C THR A 34 0.62 19.94 23.97
N TYR A 35 1.81 19.37 23.79
CA TYR A 35 3.09 19.91 24.26
C TYR A 35 3.96 20.51 23.15
N VAL A 36 3.56 20.33 21.88
CA VAL A 36 4.21 20.92 20.71
C VAL A 36 3.15 21.33 19.69
N GLN A 37 3.41 22.42 18.98
CA GLN A 37 2.63 22.75 17.79
C GLN A 37 3.03 21.78 16.67
N GLU A 38 2.03 21.17 16.02
CA GLU A 38 2.28 20.30 14.86
C GLU A 38 2.98 21.12 13.77
N ALA A 39 4.18 20.70 13.40
CA ALA A 39 4.96 21.37 12.37
C ALA A 39 4.37 21.06 11.00
N MET A 40 4.02 22.10 10.24
CA MET A 40 3.71 21.97 8.81
C MET A 40 4.99 21.59 8.07
N THR A 41 5.27 20.27 8.02
CA THR A 41 6.50 19.73 7.44
C THR A 41 6.60 20.08 5.95
N PHE A 42 5.46 20.23 5.28
CA PHE A 42 5.38 20.68 3.90
C PHE A 42 4.37 21.83 3.80
N PRO A 43 4.77 23.01 3.30
CA PRO A 43 3.87 24.13 3.10
C PRO A 43 2.84 23.81 2.01
N THR A 44 1.60 24.24 2.21
CA THR A 44 0.50 24.07 1.25
C THR A 44 -0.47 25.24 1.36
N ASP A 45 -0.95 25.72 0.23
CA ASP A 45 -1.98 26.76 0.16
C ASP A 45 -3.40 26.18 0.32
N TYR A 46 -3.54 24.85 0.26
CA TYR A 46 -4.82 24.16 0.30
C TYR A 46 -5.29 23.90 1.73
N LYS A 47 -6.56 24.24 1.99
CA LYS A 47 -7.25 23.93 3.25
C LYS A 47 -8.41 23.00 2.99
N ILE A 48 -8.35 21.80 3.55
CA ILE A 48 -9.41 20.79 3.40
C ILE A 48 -10.39 20.96 4.56
N ALA A 49 -11.59 21.49 4.26
CA ALA A 49 -12.62 21.75 5.27
C ALA A 49 -13.27 20.46 5.83
N LYS A 50 -13.35 19.40 5.00
CA LYS A 50 -13.90 18.10 5.39
C LYS A 50 -13.02 17.00 4.80
N ALA A 51 -12.45 16.18 5.67
CA ALA A 51 -11.66 15.04 5.24
C ALA A 51 -12.53 14.08 4.38
N PRO A 52 -12.08 13.73 3.16
CA PRO A 52 -12.75 12.70 2.38
C PRO A 52 -12.62 11.33 3.06
N ARG A 53 -13.52 10.41 2.71
CA ARG A 53 -13.43 9.02 3.17
C ARG A 53 -12.63 8.21 2.17
N ASP A 54 -11.80 7.31 2.67
CA ASP A 54 -11.13 6.33 1.83
C ASP A 54 -12.16 5.33 1.27
N PRO A 55 -12.32 5.21 -0.07
CA PRO A 55 -13.19 4.20 -0.66
C PRO A 55 -12.66 2.78 -0.52
N MET A 56 -11.34 2.58 -0.40
CA MET A 56 -10.68 1.28 -0.34
C MET A 56 -10.08 1.04 1.05
N LYS A 57 -10.92 0.49 1.94
CA LYS A 57 -10.48 0.09 3.27
C LYS A 57 -9.49 -1.08 3.18
N GLN A 58 -8.22 -0.78 3.37
CA GLN A 58 -7.17 -1.78 3.43
C GLN A 58 -6.48 -1.74 4.79
N VAL A 59 -6.14 -2.92 5.30
CA VAL A 59 -5.32 -3.11 6.49
C VAL A 59 -4.15 -4.01 6.15
N LEU A 60 -3.00 -3.86 6.83
CA LEU A 60 -1.78 -4.59 6.47
C LEU A 60 -2.01 -6.11 6.34
N ARG A 61 -2.84 -6.69 7.23
CA ARG A 61 -3.18 -8.11 7.22
C ARG A 61 -3.96 -8.56 5.96
N SER A 62 -4.74 -7.68 5.33
CA SER A 62 -5.40 -7.98 4.06
C SER A 62 -4.55 -7.59 2.85
N TYR A 63 -3.76 -6.53 2.98
CA TYR A 63 -2.94 -5.99 1.91
C TYR A 63 -1.80 -6.93 1.51
N PHE A 64 -0.97 -7.39 2.46
CA PHE A 64 0.21 -8.18 2.11
C PHE A 64 -0.12 -9.52 1.44
N PRO A 65 -1.07 -10.34 1.94
CA PRO A 65 -1.43 -11.59 1.26
C PRO A 65 -2.00 -11.34 -0.14
N MET A 66 -2.76 -10.26 -0.32
CA MET A 66 -3.29 -9.88 -1.64
C MET A 66 -2.17 -9.53 -2.62
N GLN A 67 -1.15 -8.76 -2.19
CA GLN A 67 -0.03 -8.41 -3.06
C GLN A 67 0.90 -9.59 -3.31
N GLU A 68 1.13 -10.43 -2.31
CA GLU A 68 1.90 -11.67 -2.42
C GLU A 68 1.29 -12.62 -3.45
N GLU A 69 -0.04 -12.79 -3.46
CA GLU A 69 -0.72 -13.61 -4.47
C GLU A 69 -0.50 -13.06 -5.89
N LYS A 70 -0.55 -11.72 -6.06
CA LYS A 70 -0.27 -11.09 -7.36
C LYS A 70 1.17 -11.34 -7.79
N ASP A 71 2.13 -11.19 -6.89
CA ASP A 71 3.55 -11.41 -7.18
C ASP A 71 3.83 -12.85 -7.58
N ASN A 72 3.32 -13.82 -6.81
CA ASN A 72 3.49 -15.24 -7.12
C ASN A 72 2.95 -15.58 -8.52
N ARG A 73 1.80 -14.99 -8.91
CA ARG A 73 1.23 -15.19 -10.25
C ARG A 73 2.06 -14.52 -11.34
N VAL A 74 2.53 -13.29 -11.14
CA VAL A 74 3.33 -12.58 -12.14
C VAL A 74 4.68 -13.26 -12.35
N TYR A 75 5.42 -13.56 -11.28
CA TYR A 75 6.72 -14.23 -11.40
C TYR A 75 6.60 -15.66 -11.92
N GLY A 76 5.54 -16.38 -11.55
CA GLY A 76 5.23 -17.69 -12.14
C GLY A 76 4.95 -17.60 -13.64
N ALA A 77 4.21 -16.59 -14.10
CA ALA A 77 3.96 -16.36 -15.51
C ALA A 77 5.24 -15.95 -16.27
N LEU A 78 6.11 -15.14 -15.66
CA LEU A 78 7.40 -14.74 -16.25
C LEU A 78 8.32 -15.96 -16.45
N ASP A 79 8.45 -16.83 -15.45
CA ASP A 79 9.23 -18.07 -15.56
C ASP A 79 8.66 -19.01 -16.65
N ALA A 80 7.34 -19.15 -16.72
CA ALA A 80 6.69 -19.91 -17.78
C ALA A 80 6.95 -19.31 -19.18
N ALA A 81 6.90 -17.99 -19.31
CA ALA A 81 7.15 -17.28 -20.56
C ALA A 81 8.61 -17.43 -21.04
N LEU A 82 9.56 -17.42 -20.11
CA LEU A 82 10.98 -17.68 -20.39
C LEU A 82 11.21 -19.11 -20.87
N ARG A 83 10.61 -20.10 -20.21
CA ARG A 83 10.71 -21.52 -20.62
C ARG A 83 10.01 -21.79 -21.95
N GLY A 84 8.93 -21.08 -22.24
CA GLY A 84 8.19 -21.14 -23.50
C GLY A 84 8.82 -20.35 -24.64
N ASP A 85 9.97 -19.71 -24.42
CA ASP A 85 10.69 -18.90 -25.41
C ASP A 85 9.80 -17.81 -26.05
N MET A 86 8.84 -17.29 -25.28
CA MET A 86 7.78 -16.44 -25.82
C MET A 86 8.33 -15.15 -26.43
N PHE A 87 9.45 -14.64 -25.93
CA PHE A 87 10.08 -13.41 -26.39
C PHE A 87 10.58 -13.47 -27.84
N ARG A 88 10.91 -14.67 -28.37
CA ARG A 88 11.31 -14.83 -29.78
C ARG A 88 10.14 -14.72 -30.75
N ASN A 89 8.92 -14.88 -30.26
CA ASN A 89 7.69 -14.84 -31.06
C ASN A 89 7.00 -13.47 -31.04
N VAL A 90 7.61 -12.47 -30.41
CA VAL A 90 7.07 -11.11 -30.29
C VAL A 90 7.50 -10.27 -31.49
N GLU A 91 6.59 -9.43 -31.99
CA GLU A 91 6.89 -8.49 -33.07
C GLU A 91 8.06 -7.57 -32.70
N PRO A 92 9.12 -7.46 -33.52
CA PRO A 92 10.31 -6.67 -33.16
C PRO A 92 10.01 -5.21 -32.82
N ARG A 93 9.03 -4.59 -33.50
CA ARG A 93 8.61 -3.21 -33.19
C ARG A 93 8.02 -3.09 -31.78
N TRP A 94 7.35 -4.12 -31.28
CA TRP A 94 6.84 -4.14 -29.91
C TRP A 94 7.97 -4.23 -28.89
N VAL A 95 9.02 -5.01 -29.18
CA VAL A 95 10.22 -5.09 -28.33
C VAL A 95 10.89 -3.73 -28.21
N GLU A 96 11.02 -2.96 -29.29
CA GLU A 96 11.58 -1.60 -29.23
C GLU A 96 10.74 -0.65 -28.36
N TRP A 97 9.40 -0.76 -28.43
CA TRP A 97 8.51 0.01 -27.55
C TRP A 97 8.68 -0.37 -26.07
N MET A 98 8.84 -1.66 -25.78
CA MET A 98 9.06 -2.12 -24.40
C MET A 98 10.37 -1.57 -23.81
N LYS A 99 11.43 -1.40 -24.62
CA LYS A 99 12.66 -0.75 -24.17
C LYS A 99 12.42 0.67 -23.68
N LEU A 100 11.66 1.46 -24.44
CA LEU A 100 11.31 2.83 -24.05
C LEU A 100 10.42 2.84 -22.80
N PHE A 101 9.44 1.94 -22.73
CA PHE A 101 8.54 1.85 -21.58
C PHE A 101 9.31 1.52 -20.30
N LEU A 102 10.08 0.43 -20.29
CA LEU A 102 10.83 -0.02 -19.12
C LEU A 102 11.99 0.91 -18.77
N ALA A 103 12.54 1.67 -19.73
CA ALA A 103 13.57 2.66 -19.44
C ALA A 103 13.01 3.98 -18.86
N ILE A 104 11.72 4.26 -19.00
CA ILE A 104 11.14 5.55 -18.57
C ILE A 104 10.24 5.38 -17.36
N ILE A 105 9.34 4.41 -17.36
CA ILE A 105 8.25 4.30 -16.37
C ILE A 105 8.70 3.97 -14.95
N PRO A 106 9.74 3.16 -14.67
CA PRO A 106 10.13 2.88 -13.29
C PRO A 106 10.52 4.14 -12.48
N PHE A 107 11.02 5.18 -13.14
CA PHE A 107 11.45 6.44 -12.50
C PHE A 107 10.29 7.27 -11.93
N PRO A 108 9.21 7.56 -12.67
CA PRO A 108 8.03 8.18 -12.08
C PRO A 108 7.35 7.28 -11.04
N GLU A 109 7.42 5.95 -11.12
CA GLU A 109 6.84 5.06 -10.08
C GLU A 109 7.57 5.26 -8.73
N ILE A 110 8.90 5.21 -8.70
CA ILE A 110 9.63 5.46 -7.44
C ILE A 110 9.47 6.92 -6.96
N SER A 111 9.31 7.86 -7.87
CA SER A 111 8.98 9.26 -7.54
C SER A 111 7.55 9.38 -6.97
N ALA A 112 6.60 8.61 -7.47
CA ALA A 112 5.24 8.53 -6.98
C ALA A 112 5.23 7.93 -5.56
N ALA A 113 6.02 6.89 -5.29
CA ALA A 113 6.19 6.34 -3.93
C ALA A 113 6.59 7.45 -2.92
N ARG A 114 7.59 8.25 -3.27
CA ARG A 114 8.03 9.40 -2.45
C ARG A 114 6.94 10.45 -2.28
N SER A 115 6.19 10.72 -3.35
CA SER A 115 5.08 11.68 -3.33
C SER A 115 3.95 11.18 -2.41
N MET A 116 3.62 9.89 -2.44
CA MET A 116 2.62 9.29 -1.56
C MET A 116 3.04 9.35 -0.09
N ALA A 117 4.33 9.15 0.22
CA ALA A 117 4.84 9.33 1.58
C ALA A 117 4.67 10.78 2.09
N MET A 118 4.85 11.78 1.22
CA MET A 118 4.60 13.18 1.53
C MET A 118 3.11 13.45 1.76
N VAL A 119 2.25 12.97 0.85
CA VAL A 119 0.79 13.15 0.94
C VAL A 119 0.22 12.43 2.17
N ALA A 120 0.73 11.25 2.53
CA ALA A 120 0.34 10.53 3.74
C ALA A 120 0.57 11.34 5.03
N ARG A 121 1.57 12.24 5.05
CA ARG A 121 1.80 13.15 6.19
C ARG A 121 0.88 14.37 6.16
N LEU A 122 0.56 14.88 4.96
CA LEU A 122 -0.25 16.09 4.80
C LEU A 122 -1.76 15.83 4.82
N ALA A 123 -2.19 14.60 4.50
CA ALA A 123 -3.58 14.27 4.36
C ALA A 123 -4.33 14.42 5.70
N PRO A 124 -5.47 15.14 5.71
CA PRO A 124 -6.33 15.23 6.89
C PRO A 124 -7.16 13.96 7.02
N GLY A 125 -7.18 13.37 8.21
CA GLY A 125 -7.91 12.14 8.49
C GLY A 125 -7.02 10.91 8.40
N GLU A 126 -6.94 10.17 9.51
CA GLU A 126 -6.03 9.04 9.70
C GLU A 126 -6.28 7.87 8.73
N ASP A 127 -7.53 7.67 8.31
CA ASP A 127 -7.88 6.66 7.31
C ASP A 127 -7.15 6.92 5.97
N LEU A 128 -7.11 8.17 5.51
CA LEU A 128 -6.45 8.52 4.26
C LEU A 128 -4.94 8.37 4.34
N ARG A 129 -4.34 8.66 5.51
CA ARG A 129 -2.89 8.47 5.72
C ARG A 129 -2.50 7.02 5.52
N THR A 130 -3.35 6.09 5.97
CA THR A 130 -3.17 4.66 5.75
C THR A 130 -3.25 4.30 4.26
N GLY A 131 -4.28 4.78 3.56
CA GLY A 131 -4.44 4.55 2.12
C GLY A 131 -3.25 5.04 1.30
N PHE A 132 -2.78 6.28 1.53
CA PHE A 132 -1.58 6.81 0.86
C PHE A 132 -0.30 6.04 1.22
N THR A 133 -0.21 5.53 2.44
CA THR A 133 0.93 4.67 2.83
C THR A 133 0.91 3.34 2.07
N MET A 134 -0.27 2.76 1.81
CA MET A 134 -0.36 1.55 0.98
C MET A 134 -0.05 1.84 -0.48
N GLN A 135 -0.54 2.96 -1.01
CA GLN A 135 -0.17 3.40 -2.35
C GLN A 135 1.35 3.57 -2.49
N MET A 136 2.02 4.15 -1.49
CA MET A 136 3.49 4.22 -1.48
C MET A 136 4.15 2.85 -1.66
N VAL A 137 3.65 1.82 -0.99
CA VAL A 137 4.17 0.45 -1.11
C VAL A 137 3.87 -0.14 -2.48
N ASP A 138 2.67 0.13 -3.03
CA ASP A 138 2.30 -0.27 -4.40
C ASP A 138 3.26 0.35 -5.43
N GLU A 139 3.58 1.64 -5.32
CA GLU A 139 4.50 2.29 -6.27
C GLU A 139 5.94 1.81 -6.11
N PHE A 140 6.36 1.47 -4.88
CA PHE A 140 7.65 0.81 -4.67
C PHE A 140 7.68 -0.54 -5.40
N ARG A 141 6.62 -1.34 -5.25
CA ARG A 141 6.44 -2.61 -5.97
C ARG A 141 6.45 -2.41 -7.50
N HIS A 142 5.74 -1.40 -8.02
CA HIS A 142 5.73 -1.07 -9.45
C HIS A 142 7.12 -0.77 -9.99
N SER A 143 7.91 0.02 -9.25
CA SER A 143 9.29 0.31 -9.67
C SER A 143 10.16 -0.95 -9.68
N THR A 144 9.99 -1.88 -8.73
CA THR A 144 10.81 -3.10 -8.65
C THR A 144 10.46 -4.16 -9.68
N ILE A 145 9.20 -4.25 -10.10
CA ILE A 145 8.77 -5.27 -11.08
C ILE A 145 9.05 -4.86 -12.54
N GLN A 146 9.30 -3.56 -12.77
CA GLN A 146 9.57 -2.99 -14.09
C GLN A 146 11.07 -2.75 -14.37
N MET A 147 11.95 -3.00 -13.40
CA MET A 147 13.42 -2.93 -13.53
C MET A 147 14.02 -4.32 -13.69
#